data_AF-A0AAX1WRK8-F1
#
_entry.id   AF-A0AAX1WRK8-F1
#
_cell.length_a   1.000
_cell.length_b   1.000
_cell.length_c   1.000
_cell.angle_alpha   90.00
_cell.angle_beta   90.00
_cell.angle_gamma   90.00
#
_symmetry.space_group_name_H-M   'P 1'
#
loop_
_entity.id
_entity.type
_entity.pdbx_description
1 polymer ?
#
loop_
_entity_poly.entity_id
_entity_poly.type
_entity_poly.pdbx_seq_one_letter_code
_entity_poly.pdbx_strand_id
1 'polypeptide(L)'
;MQRTPVVFAFAVHALVLAGCDQPQRLSVDALAADASRLRALRAQCRVGEHDGAFCTQVAQADLRRFLSGHAGPGEYQTLADLPPIPPSFDEPADGSGAIALPEQEGSP
;
A
#
# COMPACT_ATOMS: atom_id res chain seq x y z
N MET A 1 -32.94 17.82 -38.26
CA MET A 1 -31.55 17.33 -38.19
C MET A 1 -30.94 17.63 -36.81
N GLN A 2 -31.52 17.09 -35.72
CA GLN A 2 -31.09 17.40 -34.33
C GLN A 2 -30.87 16.15 -33.45
N ARG A 3 -31.09 14.94 -33.99
CA ARG A 3 -30.94 13.68 -33.23
C ARG A 3 -29.51 13.17 -33.20
N THR A 4 -28.70 13.53 -34.19
CA THR A 4 -27.27 13.19 -34.30
C THR A 4 -26.42 13.59 -33.09
N PRO A 5 -26.50 14.81 -32.52
CA PRO A 5 -25.68 15.17 -31.36
C PRO A 5 -26.09 14.41 -30.09
N VAL A 6 -27.38 14.10 -29.93
CA VAL A 6 -27.90 13.34 -28.77
C VAL A 6 -27.41 11.90 -28.81
N VAL A 7 -27.48 11.25 -29.98
CA VAL A 7 -26.98 9.87 -30.14
C VAL A 7 -25.48 9.80 -29.88
N PHE A 8 -24.72 10.81 -30.30
CA PHE A 8 -23.28 10.87 -30.07
C PHE A 8 -22.95 11.03 -28.58
N ALA A 9 -23.66 11.90 -27.87
CA ALA A 9 -23.49 12.09 -26.43
C ALA A 9 -23.78 10.81 -25.64
N PHE A 10 -24.87 10.10 -25.98
CA PHE A 10 -25.19 8.82 -25.35
C PHE A 10 -24.15 7.73 -25.66
N ALA A 11 -23.64 7.67 -26.90
CA ALA A 11 -22.61 6.71 -27.28
C ALA A 11 -21.28 6.97 -26.54
N VAL A 12 -20.87 8.23 -26.42
CA VAL A 12 -19.67 8.60 -25.64
C VAL A 12 -19.87 8.26 -24.16
N HIS A 13 -21.04 8.56 -23.59
CA HIS A 13 -21.31 8.27 -22.19
C HIS A 13 -21.32 6.77 -21.89
N ALA A 14 -21.92 5.96 -22.77
CA ALA A 14 -21.89 4.51 -22.68
C ALA A 14 -20.47 3.94 -22.81
N LEU A 15 -19.65 4.50 -23.69
CA LEU A 15 -18.25 4.09 -23.86
C LEU A 15 -17.39 4.42 -22.62
N VAL A 16 -17.62 5.58 -22.00
CA VAL A 16 -16.95 5.98 -20.74
C VAL A 16 -17.38 5.06 -19.60
N LEU A 17 -18.68 4.76 -19.46
CA LEU A 17 -19.18 3.85 -18.43
C LEU A 17 -18.68 2.42 -18.63
N ALA A 18 -18.58 1.94 -19.87
CA ALA A 18 -18.02 0.62 -20.17
C ALA A 18 -16.51 0.53 -19.85
N GLY A 19 -15.77 1.65 -19.91
CA GLY A 19 -14.38 1.72 -19.48
C GLY A 19 -14.19 1.71 -17.97
N CYS A 20 -15.21 2.10 -17.20
CA CYS A 20 -15.18 2.06 -15.73
C CYS A 20 -15.37 0.64 -15.15
N ASP A 21 -15.87 -0.31 -15.95
CA ASP A 21 -16.17 -1.69 -15.52
C ASP A 21 -15.07 -2.69 -15.89
N GLN A 22 -13.94 -2.22 -16.43
CA GLN A 22 -12.79 -3.09 -16.69
C GLN A 22 -12.39 -3.73 -15.34
N PRO A 23 -12.45 -5.07 -15.19
CA PRO A 23 -12.04 -5.71 -13.95
C PRO A 23 -10.58 -5.36 -13.76
N GLN A 24 -10.33 -4.49 -12.79
CA GLN A 24 -9.04 -3.90 -12.50
C GLN A 24 -8.09 -5.07 -12.20
N ARG A 25 -7.41 -5.59 -13.23
CA ARG A 25 -6.23 -6.42 -13.04
C ARG A 25 -5.39 -5.62 -12.06
N LEU A 26 -5.22 -6.18 -10.88
CA LEU A 26 -4.75 -5.48 -9.70
C LEU A 26 -3.47 -4.75 -10.06
N SER A 27 -3.55 -3.46 -10.40
CA SER A 27 -2.40 -2.77 -10.98
C SER A 27 -1.57 -2.28 -9.81
N VAL A 28 -0.25 -2.52 -9.89
CA VAL A 28 0.69 -2.10 -8.85
C VAL A 28 0.57 -0.60 -8.61
N ASP A 29 0.35 0.17 -9.67
CA ASP A 29 0.09 1.61 -9.62
C ASP A 29 -1.20 1.99 -8.87
N ALA A 30 -2.34 1.39 -9.23
CA ALA A 30 -3.59 1.71 -8.56
C ALA A 30 -3.57 1.25 -7.10
N LEU A 31 -2.91 0.13 -6.81
CA LEU A 31 -2.79 -0.37 -5.44
C LEU A 31 -1.83 0.49 -4.61
N ALA A 32 -0.73 0.97 -5.19
CA ALA A 32 0.19 1.89 -4.51
C ALA A 32 -0.48 3.24 -4.18
N ALA A 33 -1.47 3.65 -4.98
CA ALA A 33 -2.24 4.86 -4.72
C ALA A 33 -3.28 4.71 -3.58
N ASP A 34 -3.77 3.50 -3.29
CA ASP A 34 -4.77 3.22 -2.27
C ASP A 34 -4.17 2.50 -1.04
N ALA A 35 -3.75 3.28 -0.05
CA ALA A 35 -3.14 2.80 1.18
C ALA A 35 -4.04 1.82 1.96
N SER A 36 -5.33 2.11 2.02
CA SER A 36 -6.29 1.36 2.85
C SER A 36 -6.49 -0.05 2.32
N ARG A 37 -6.70 -0.15 1.00
CA ARG A 37 -6.84 -1.42 0.30
C ARG A 37 -5.55 -2.23 0.32
N LEU A 38 -4.42 -1.56 0.09
CA LEU A 38 -3.10 -2.20 0.12
C LEU A 38 -2.79 -2.83 1.49
N ARG A 39 -3.15 -2.15 2.59
CA ARG A 39 -2.99 -2.71 3.95
C ARG A 39 -3.81 -3.95 4.19
N ALA A 40 -5.10 -3.91 3.82
CA ALA A 40 -5.99 -5.03 4.00
C ALA A 40 -5.45 -6.27 3.25
N LEU A 41 -5.01 -6.09 2.00
CA LEU A 41 -4.40 -7.17 1.22
C LEU A 41 -3.08 -7.68 1.82
N ARG A 42 -2.25 -6.78 2.38
CA ARG A 42 -1.01 -7.19 3.04
C ARG A 42 -1.28 -8.03 4.29
N ALA A 43 -2.31 -7.70 5.06
CA ALA A 43 -2.75 -8.50 6.20
C ALA A 43 -3.25 -9.89 5.76
N GLN A 44 -4.05 -9.95 4.70
CA GLN A 44 -4.54 -11.20 4.11
C GLN A 44 -3.39 -12.10 3.60
N CYS A 45 -2.37 -11.51 2.97
CA CYS A 45 -1.17 -12.22 2.54
C CYS A 45 -0.36 -12.80 3.70
N ARG A 46 -0.32 -12.13 4.86
CA ARG A 46 0.37 -12.64 6.06
C ARG A 46 -0.30 -13.87 6.65
N VAL A 47 -1.63 -13.93 6.59
CA VAL A 47 -2.40 -15.09 7.09
C VAL A 47 -2.56 -16.20 6.03
N GLY A 48 -2.01 -16.00 4.82
CA GLY A 48 -1.99 -17.01 3.77
C GLY A 48 -3.30 -17.15 2.98
N GLU A 49 -4.14 -16.11 2.93
CA GLU A 49 -5.41 -16.17 2.18
C GLU A 49 -5.23 -16.11 0.65
N HIS A 50 -4.07 -15.66 0.17
CA HIS A 50 -3.77 -15.48 -1.25
C HIS A 50 -2.53 -16.26 -1.68
N ASP A 51 -2.42 -16.51 -3.00
CA ASP A 51 -1.25 -17.17 -3.57
C ASP A 51 0.02 -16.29 -3.53
N GLY A 52 1.18 -16.94 -3.67
CA GLY A 52 2.48 -16.26 -3.59
C GLY A 52 2.72 -15.24 -4.71
N ALA A 53 2.16 -15.44 -5.91
CA ALA A 53 2.33 -14.50 -7.02
C ALA A 53 1.54 -13.22 -6.77
N PHE A 54 0.31 -13.36 -6.27
CA PHE A 54 -0.52 -12.26 -5.81
C PHE A 54 0.16 -11.49 -4.67
N CYS A 55 0.66 -12.20 -3.66
CA CYS A 55 1.32 -11.55 -2.53
C CYS A 55 2.63 -10.84 -2.92
N THR A 56 3.34 -11.36 -3.94
CA THR A 56 4.49 -10.66 -4.54
C THR A 56 4.07 -9.35 -5.20
N GLN A 57 2.93 -9.33 -5.89
CA GLN A 57 2.39 -8.12 -6.51
C GLN A 57 1.95 -7.08 -5.47
N VAL A 58 1.34 -7.52 -4.37
CA VAL A 58 1.00 -6.67 -3.21
C VAL A 58 2.27 -6.08 -2.59
N ALA A 59 3.32 -6.89 -2.41
CA ALA A 59 4.61 -6.42 -1.90
C ALA A 59 5.28 -5.41 -2.84
N GLN A 60 5.18 -5.59 -4.15
CA GLN A 60 5.70 -4.64 -5.13
C GLN A 60 4.96 -3.29 -5.06
N ALA A 61 3.64 -3.31 -4.88
CA ALA A 61 2.84 -2.08 -4.71
C ALA A 61 3.21 -1.34 -3.42
N ASP A 62 3.47 -2.09 -2.35
CA ASP A 62 3.95 -1.55 -1.08
C ASP A 62 5.33 -0.88 -1.20
N LEU A 63 6.29 -1.58 -1.82
CA LEU A 63 7.61 -1.00 -2.09
C LEU A 63 7.50 0.27 -2.93
N ARG A 64 6.67 0.27 -3.98
CA ARG A 64 6.50 1.44 -4.84
C ARG A 64 5.92 2.63 -4.09
N ARG A 65 4.94 2.39 -3.22
CA ARG A 65 4.36 3.43 -2.36
C ARG A 65 5.37 3.96 -1.35
N PHE A 66 6.14 3.08 -0.73
CA PHE A 66 7.21 3.47 0.19
C PHE A 66 8.22 4.40 -0.50
N LEU A 67 8.67 4.03 -1.70
CA LEU A 67 9.64 4.81 -2.48
C LEU A 67 9.07 6.11 -3.06
N SER A 68 7.74 6.27 -3.16
CA SER A 68 7.14 7.49 -3.66
C SER A 68 7.10 8.62 -2.62
N GLY A 69 7.37 8.32 -1.34
CA GLY A 69 7.30 9.29 -0.25
C GLY A 69 5.88 9.77 0.08
N HIS A 70 4.83 9.18 -0.50
CA HIS A 70 3.43 9.56 -0.28
C HIS A 70 2.83 8.89 0.97
N ALA A 71 3.49 9.04 2.13
CA ALA A 71 2.91 8.65 3.40
C ALA A 71 1.91 9.72 3.88
N GLY A 72 0.72 9.28 4.31
CA GLY A 72 -0.33 10.19 4.80
C GLY A 72 -0.39 10.21 6.32
N PRO A 73 -0.84 11.30 6.97
CA PRO A 73 -1.07 11.29 8.42
C PRO A 73 -2.19 10.31 8.81
N GLY A 74 -3.05 9.94 7.85
CA GLY A 74 -4.12 8.95 7.96
C GLY A 74 -3.66 7.51 8.15
N GLU A 75 -2.36 7.24 7.94
CA GLU A 75 -1.90 5.89 7.69
C GLU A 75 -1.70 5.06 8.96
N TYR A 76 -0.83 5.43 9.88
CA TYR A 76 -0.52 4.64 11.06
C TYR A 76 -1.16 5.28 12.30
N GLN A 77 -2.48 5.10 12.47
CA GLN A 77 -3.24 5.73 13.56
C GLN A 77 -3.04 5.04 14.90
N THR A 78 -2.90 3.71 14.87
CA THR A 78 -2.75 2.90 16.08
C THR A 78 -1.44 2.12 16.05
N LEU A 79 -0.98 1.69 17.23
CA LEU A 79 0.22 0.87 17.34
C LEU A 79 0.12 -0.43 16.53
N ALA A 80 -1.09 -1.01 16.46
CA ALA A 80 -1.36 -2.23 15.71
C ALA A 80 -1.29 -2.03 14.19
N ASP A 81 -1.40 -0.79 13.70
CA ASP A 81 -1.30 -0.48 12.27
C ASP A 81 0.16 -0.41 11.79
N LEU A 82 1.11 -0.24 12.71
CA LEU A 82 2.54 -0.11 12.37
C LEU A 82 3.07 -1.41 11.76
N PRO A 83 3.95 -1.32 10.75
CA PRO A 83 4.63 -2.50 10.23
C PRO A 83 5.48 -3.14 11.34
N PRO A 84 5.55 -4.49 11.41
CA PRO A 84 6.41 -5.16 12.37
C PRO A 84 7.87 -4.81 12.12
N ILE A 85 8.64 -4.74 13.21
CA ILE A 85 10.08 -4.50 13.14
C ILE A 85 10.73 -5.71 12.43
N PRO A 86 11.56 -5.50 11.40
CA PRO A 86 12.26 -6.60 10.75
C PRO A 86 13.26 -7.25 11.71
N PRO A 87 13.43 -8.58 11.70
CA PRO A 87 14.34 -9.29 12.60
C PRO A 87 15.81 -8.87 12.44
N SER A 88 16.18 -8.31 11.28
CA SER A 88 17.51 -7.74 11.05
C SER A 88 17.86 -6.55 11.96
N PHE A 89 16.86 -5.97 12.63
CA PHE A 89 17.09 -4.90 13.62
C PHE A 89 17.45 -5.44 15.01
N ASP A 90 17.19 -6.73 15.29
CA ASP A 90 17.50 -7.37 16.57
C ASP A 90 18.90 -8.02 16.57
N GLU A 91 19.51 -8.19 15.40
CA GLU A 91 20.85 -8.76 15.26
C GLU A 91 21.88 -7.80 15.90
N PRO A 92 22.75 -8.28 16.80
CA PRO A 92 23.85 -7.47 17.31
C PRO A 92 24.69 -7.01 16.12
N ALA A 93 25.00 -5.71 16.03
CA ALA A 93 25.97 -5.26 15.06
C ALA A 93 27.30 -5.98 15.36
N ASP A 94 27.71 -6.89 14.47
CA ASP A 94 29.00 -7.58 14.49
C ASP A 94 30.13 -6.56 14.26
N GLY A 95 30.36 -5.73 15.26
CA GLY A 95 31.13 -4.50 15.16
C GLY A 95 31.29 -3.91 16.54
N SER A 96 32.08 -4.59 17.38
CA SER A 96 32.68 -4.11 18.62
C SER A 96 32.39 -2.64 18.94
N GLY A 97 31.32 -2.40 19.69
CA GLY A 97 30.84 -1.07 19.97
C GLY A 97 29.43 -1.12 20.51
N ALA A 98 29.22 -1.88 21.59
CA ALA A 98 28.09 -1.63 22.46
C ALA A 98 28.21 -0.17 22.94
N ILE A 99 27.62 0.76 22.20
CA ILE A 99 27.23 2.04 22.78
C ILE A 99 25.98 1.70 23.58
N ALA A 100 26.22 1.19 24.78
CA ALA A 100 25.24 1.31 25.84
C ALA A 100 24.90 2.80 25.92
N LEU A 101 23.73 3.21 25.42
CA LEU A 101 23.18 4.49 25.82
C LEU A 101 23.02 4.40 27.34
N PRO A 102 23.67 5.26 28.15
CA PRO A 102 23.33 5.33 29.55
C PRO A 102 21.86 5.76 29.62
N GLU A 103 21.03 4.90 30.18
CA GLU A 103 19.69 5.22 30.67
C GLU A 103 19.86 6.31 31.74
N GLN A 104 19.84 7.57 31.31
CA GLN A 104 19.68 8.70 32.23
C GLN A 104 18.19 8.99 32.35
N GLU A 105 17.53 8.18 33.17
CA GLU A 105 16.30 8.55 33.88
C GLU A 105 16.62 9.75 34.79
N GLY A 106 16.45 10.95 34.23
CA GLY A 106 16.52 12.19 34.98
C GLY A 106 15.14 12.58 35.50
N SER A 107 14.78 12.11 36.69
CA SER A 107 13.77 12.74 37.55
C SER A 107 14.48 13.29 38.80
N PRO A 108 14.26 14.57 39.13
CA PRO A 108 13.27 14.90 40.15
C PRO A 108 12.24 15.93 39.71
#